data_AF-A0A522VQI0-F1
#
_entry.id   AF-A0A522VQI0-F1
#
_cell.length_a   1.000
_cell.length_b   1.000
_cell.length_c   1.000
_cell.angle_alpha   90.00
_cell.angle_beta   90.00
_cell.angle_gamma   90.00
#
_symmetry.space_group_name_H-M   'P 1'
#
loop_
_entity.id
_entity.type
_entity.pdbx_description
1 polymer ?
#
loop_
_entity_poly.entity_id
_entity_poly.type
_entity_poly.pdbx_seq_one_letter_code
_entity_poly.pdbx_strand_id
1 'polypeptide(L)'
;MNFYKEYLEKHLEKMSVDQKMWGGIGVFAVIMIIMFTLFAGGATGVLVGKKIAAGLLEMFLPGYIIVKLYLNDMKITENQALDRFILALGLSFVTVQLLAFVTEYVSVFGLNEDQDERIARENYKSLIIVALVIGTAFGVKYLPTYLPKYLEEWKKKKEAKAAAGETK
;
A
#
# COMPACT_ATOMS: atom_id res chain seq x y z
N MET A 1 1.80 -28.94 -27.46
CA MET A 1 1.88 -27.54 -27.01
C MET A 1 0.50 -26.89 -26.75
N ASN A 2 -0.62 -27.41 -27.28
CA ASN A 2 -1.96 -26.84 -27.08
C ASN A 2 -2.56 -27.06 -25.67
N PHE A 3 -2.30 -28.20 -25.02
CA PHE A 3 -2.91 -28.52 -23.73
C PHE A 3 -2.55 -27.52 -22.61
N TYR A 4 -1.28 -27.08 -22.53
CA TYR A 4 -0.84 -26.12 -21.52
C TYR A 4 -1.42 -24.73 -21.75
N LYS A 5 -1.54 -24.31 -23.01
CA LYS A 5 -2.14 -23.02 -23.38
C LYS A 5 -3.62 -23.01 -23.01
N GLU A 6 -4.35 -24.05 -23.36
CA GLU A 6 -5.78 -24.21 -23.06
C GLU A 6 -6.05 -24.32 -21.55
N TYR A 7 -5.19 -25.05 -20.81
CA TYR A 7 -5.27 -25.13 -19.37
C TYR A 7 -5.02 -23.77 -18.69
N LEU A 8 -4.02 -23.03 -19.17
CA LEU A 8 -3.69 -21.69 -18.65
C LEU A 8 -4.80 -20.69 -18.97
N GLU A 9 -5.31 -20.65 -20.19
CA GLU A 9 -6.41 -19.76 -20.60
C GLU A 9 -7.64 -20.02 -19.74
N LYS A 10 -8.03 -21.28 -19.56
CA LYS A 10 -9.17 -21.67 -18.72
C LYS A 10 -9.03 -21.28 -17.25
N HIS A 11 -7.82 -21.27 -16.70
CA HIS A 11 -7.57 -20.82 -15.32
C HIS A 11 -7.45 -19.30 -15.22
N LEU A 12 -6.81 -18.66 -16.21
CA LEU A 12 -6.68 -17.21 -16.30
C LEU A 12 -8.04 -16.54 -16.44
N GLU A 13 -8.95 -17.09 -17.22
CA GLU A 13 -10.31 -16.55 -17.38
C GLU A 13 -11.11 -16.56 -16.07
N LYS A 14 -10.90 -17.58 -15.22
CA LYS A 14 -11.59 -17.69 -13.92
C LYS A 14 -11.03 -16.76 -12.85
N MET A 15 -9.85 -16.17 -13.04
CA MET A 15 -9.26 -15.27 -12.05
C MET A 15 -9.93 -13.90 -12.07
N SER A 16 -10.17 -13.37 -10.87
CA SER A 16 -10.59 -11.98 -10.69
C SER A 16 -9.52 -11.01 -11.21
N VAL A 17 -9.93 -9.78 -11.51
CA VAL A 17 -9.02 -8.70 -11.95
C VAL A 17 -7.88 -8.50 -10.95
N ASP A 18 -8.18 -8.55 -9.64
CA ASP A 18 -7.19 -8.39 -8.58
C ASP A 18 -6.19 -9.56 -8.58
N GLN A 19 -6.65 -10.79 -8.76
CA GLN A 19 -5.76 -11.95 -8.86
C GLN A 19 -4.86 -11.90 -10.08
N LYS A 20 -5.35 -11.41 -11.23
CA LYS A 20 -4.54 -11.21 -12.43
C LYS A 20 -3.43 -10.18 -12.19
N MET A 21 -3.78 -9.05 -11.57
CA MET A 21 -2.82 -7.98 -11.25
C MET A 21 -1.76 -8.47 -10.26
N TRP A 22 -2.17 -8.98 -9.10
CA TRP A 22 -1.26 -9.46 -8.06
C TRP A 22 -0.48 -10.69 -8.51
N GLY A 23 -1.05 -11.55 -9.36
CA GLY A 23 -0.36 -12.67 -9.98
C GLY A 23 0.78 -12.20 -10.89
N GLY A 24 0.55 -11.16 -11.69
CA GLY A 24 1.61 -10.54 -12.52
C GLY A 24 2.74 -9.95 -11.67
N ILE A 25 2.41 -9.20 -10.62
CA ILE A 25 3.38 -8.67 -9.65
C ILE A 25 4.14 -9.80 -8.97
N GLY A 26 3.45 -10.87 -8.57
CA GLY A 26 4.05 -12.03 -7.90
C GLY A 26 5.03 -12.78 -8.80
N VAL A 27 4.68 -13.03 -10.06
CA VAL A 27 5.59 -13.64 -11.04
C VAL A 27 6.82 -12.77 -11.24
N PHE A 28 6.65 -11.46 -11.42
CA PHE A 28 7.76 -10.52 -11.54
C PHE A 28 8.65 -10.53 -10.29
N ALA A 29 8.05 -10.53 -9.09
CA ALA A 29 8.77 -10.60 -7.83
C ALA A 29 9.62 -11.86 -7.71
N VAL A 30 9.06 -13.03 -8.06
CA VAL A 30 9.78 -14.31 -8.04
C VAL A 30 10.98 -14.29 -8.98
N ILE A 31 10.81 -13.76 -10.21
CA ILE A 31 11.91 -13.63 -11.18
C ILE A 31 13.03 -12.75 -10.60
N MET A 32 12.67 -11.59 -10.05
CA MET A 32 13.63 -10.69 -9.43
C MET A 32 14.35 -11.35 -8.24
N ILE A 33 13.61 -11.99 -7.34
CA ILE A 33 14.20 -12.69 -6.20
C ILE A 33 15.19 -13.76 -6.66
N ILE A 34 14.83 -14.58 -7.65
CA ILE A 34 15.73 -15.62 -8.18
C ILE A 34 17.00 -14.98 -8.75
N MET A 35 16.86 -13.98 -9.63
CA MET A 35 18.01 -13.30 -10.25
C MET A 35 18.96 -12.71 -9.20
N PHE A 36 18.43 -11.97 -8.23
CA PHE A 36 19.24 -11.33 -7.20
C PHE A 36 19.80 -12.32 -6.17
N THR A 37 19.08 -13.39 -5.86
CA THR A 37 19.56 -14.45 -4.95
C THR A 37 20.73 -15.20 -5.56
N LEU A 38 20.63 -15.54 -6.85
CA LEU A 38 21.71 -16.19 -7.60
C LEU A 38 22.95 -15.29 -7.71
N PHE A 39 22.74 -13.97 -7.86
CA PHE A 39 23.83 -13.00 -7.94
C PHE A 39 24.51 -12.72 -6.60
N ALA A 40 23.74 -12.61 -5.51
CA ALA A 40 24.26 -12.21 -4.18
C ALA A 40 24.86 -13.37 -3.36
N GLY A 41 24.55 -14.62 -3.72
CA GLY A 41 25.07 -15.84 -3.07
C GLY A 41 24.43 -16.16 -1.72
N GLY A 42 24.07 -17.44 -1.53
CA GLY A 42 23.69 -18.05 -0.24
C GLY A 42 22.79 -17.21 0.68
N ALA A 43 23.27 -16.94 1.90
CA ALA A 43 22.54 -16.24 2.96
C ALA A 43 22.21 -14.77 2.62
N THR A 44 23.08 -14.10 1.85
CA THR A 44 22.87 -12.72 1.40
C THR A 44 21.71 -12.64 0.40
N GLY A 45 21.58 -13.64 -0.47
CA GLY A 45 20.50 -13.72 -1.44
C GLY A 45 19.11 -13.77 -0.81
N VAL A 46 18.92 -14.53 0.28
CA VAL A 46 17.64 -14.59 1.01
C VAL A 46 17.29 -13.23 1.62
N LEU A 47 18.28 -12.51 2.16
CA LEU A 47 18.06 -11.18 2.73
C LEU A 47 17.65 -10.17 1.63
N VAL A 48 18.31 -10.23 0.48
CA VAL A 48 17.98 -9.39 -0.69
C VAL A 48 16.57 -9.69 -1.19
N GLY A 49 16.20 -10.97 -1.29
CA GLY A 49 14.86 -11.37 -1.71
C GLY A 49 13.76 -10.82 -0.80
N LYS A 50 13.96 -10.83 0.52
CA LYS A 50 13.02 -10.22 1.48
C LYS A 50 12.90 -8.70 1.28
N LYS A 51 14.02 -8.00 1.04
CA LYS A 51 14.01 -6.56 0.77
C LYS A 51 13.29 -6.21 -0.54
N ILE A 52 13.48 -7.01 -1.59
CA ILE A 52 12.75 -6.84 -2.86
C ILE A 52 11.26 -7.03 -2.65
N ALA A 53 10.85 -8.10 -1.96
CA ALA A 53 9.44 -8.36 -1.67
C ALA A 53 8.81 -7.22 -0.85
N ALA A 54 9.49 -6.76 0.21
CA ALA A 54 9.03 -5.62 1.01
C ALA A 54 8.93 -4.34 0.16
N GLY A 55 9.96 -4.02 -0.63
CA GLY A 55 9.95 -2.85 -1.51
C GLY A 55 8.83 -2.87 -2.55
N LEU A 56 8.53 -4.04 -3.14
CA LEU A 56 7.39 -4.19 -4.05
C LEU A 56 6.06 -3.97 -3.34
N LEU A 57 5.90 -4.48 -2.12
CA LEU A 57 4.70 -4.21 -1.32
C LEU A 57 4.57 -2.73 -0.98
N GLU A 58 5.63 -2.07 -0.55
CA GLU A 58 5.64 -0.63 -0.27
C GLU A 58 5.31 0.20 -1.53
N MET A 59 5.78 -0.25 -2.69
CA MET A 59 5.55 0.43 -3.96
C MET A 59 4.13 0.23 -4.52
N PHE A 60 3.48 -0.92 -4.29
CA PHE A 60 2.17 -1.20 -4.90
C PHE A 60 0.99 -1.14 -3.91
N LEU A 61 1.18 -1.56 -2.67
CA LEU A 61 0.09 -1.74 -1.71
C LEU A 61 -0.68 -0.43 -1.41
N PRO A 62 -0.04 0.71 -1.15
CA PRO A 62 -0.75 1.95 -0.80
C PRO A 62 -1.60 2.46 -1.96
N GLY A 63 -1.01 2.55 -3.16
CA GLY A 63 -1.72 2.95 -4.37
C GLY A 63 -2.82 1.95 -4.75
N TYR A 64 -2.59 0.64 -4.61
CA TYR A 64 -3.62 -0.36 -4.82
C TYR A 64 -4.81 -0.16 -3.89
N ILE A 65 -4.58 0.12 -2.60
CA ILE A 65 -5.65 0.39 -1.64
C ILE A 65 -6.45 1.63 -2.07
N ILE A 66 -5.78 2.70 -2.50
CA ILE A 66 -6.45 3.91 -3.00
C ILE A 66 -7.29 3.57 -4.25
N VAL A 67 -6.72 2.84 -5.22
CA VAL A 67 -7.48 2.38 -6.39
C VAL A 67 -8.70 1.57 -5.96
N LYS A 68 -8.55 0.65 -5.01
CA LYS A 68 -9.65 -0.21 -4.56
C LYS A 68 -10.75 0.57 -3.83
N LEU A 69 -10.39 1.57 -3.03
CA LEU A 69 -11.34 2.36 -2.25
C LEU A 69 -12.06 3.43 -3.08
N TYR A 70 -11.40 3.98 -4.10
CA TYR A 70 -11.87 5.17 -4.81
C TYR A 70 -12.08 4.98 -6.30
N LEU A 71 -11.27 4.14 -6.95
CA LEU A 71 -11.20 4.01 -8.41
C LEU A 71 -11.49 2.58 -8.91
N ASN A 72 -12.17 1.75 -8.12
CA ASN A 72 -12.33 0.31 -8.39
C ASN A 72 -13.03 0.02 -9.74
N ASP A 73 -13.90 0.95 -10.16
CA ASP A 73 -14.72 0.82 -11.36
C ASP A 73 -14.12 1.58 -12.56
N MET A 74 -12.95 2.21 -12.39
CA MET A 74 -12.25 2.92 -13.46
C MET A 74 -11.69 1.91 -14.47
N LYS A 75 -12.02 2.12 -15.74
CA LYS A 75 -11.52 1.33 -16.88
C LYS A 75 -10.95 2.30 -17.91
N ILE A 76 -9.65 2.24 -18.11
CA ILE A 76 -8.90 3.07 -19.06
C ILE A 76 -8.64 2.26 -20.33
N THR A 77 -8.35 0.97 -20.17
CA THR A 77 -8.10 0.02 -21.25
C THR A 77 -9.03 -1.18 -21.17
N GLU A 78 -8.95 -2.05 -22.17
CA GLU A 78 -9.64 -3.34 -22.17
C GLU A 78 -9.11 -4.29 -21.08
N ASN A 79 -7.88 -4.06 -20.60
CA ASN A 79 -7.26 -4.86 -19.56
C ASN A 79 -7.31 -4.14 -18.21
N GLN A 80 -8.39 -4.37 -17.46
CA GLN A 80 -8.58 -3.76 -16.13
C GLN A 80 -7.48 -4.13 -15.12
N ALA A 81 -6.81 -5.28 -15.28
CA ALA A 81 -5.72 -5.65 -14.38
C ALA A 81 -4.49 -4.76 -14.64
N LEU A 82 -4.24 -4.42 -15.91
CA LEU A 82 -3.21 -3.46 -16.30
C LEU A 82 -3.54 -2.06 -15.82
N ASP A 83 -4.79 -1.62 -15.95
CA ASP A 83 -5.22 -0.31 -15.45
C ASP A 83 -5.00 -0.19 -13.94
N ARG A 84 -5.42 -1.20 -13.18
CA ARG A 84 -5.20 -1.23 -11.72
C ARG A 84 -3.72 -1.23 -11.37
N PHE A 85 -2.90 -1.96 -12.11
CA PHE A 85 -1.45 -1.95 -11.92
C PHE A 85 -0.85 -0.56 -12.14
N ILE A 86 -1.16 0.09 -13.26
CA ILE A 86 -0.63 1.41 -13.62
C ILE A 86 -1.11 2.47 -12.63
N LEU A 87 -2.40 2.48 -12.32
CA LEU A 87 -2.97 3.43 -11.36
C LEU A 87 -2.42 3.22 -9.96
N ALA A 88 -2.27 1.98 -9.49
CA ALA A 88 -1.68 1.68 -8.20
C ALA A 88 -0.23 2.18 -8.14
N LEU A 89 0.56 1.91 -9.17
CA LEU A 89 1.94 2.37 -9.24
C LEU A 89 2.03 3.90 -9.25
N GLY A 90 1.24 4.56 -10.10
CA GLY A 90 1.23 6.02 -10.21
C GLY A 90 0.78 6.70 -8.91
N LEU A 91 -0.28 6.19 -8.27
CA LEU A 91 -0.76 6.72 -7.00
C LEU A 91 0.23 6.51 -5.87
N SER A 92 0.87 5.35 -5.78
CA SER A 92 1.94 5.13 -4.80
C SER A 92 3.12 6.08 -5.04
N PHE A 93 3.51 6.34 -6.29
CA PHE A 93 4.59 7.28 -6.57
C PHE A 93 4.24 8.69 -6.08
N VAL A 94 3.04 9.16 -6.38
CA VAL A 94 2.58 10.50 -5.97
C VAL A 94 2.38 10.59 -4.45
N THR A 95 1.93 9.52 -3.79
CA THR A 95 1.60 9.58 -2.36
C THR A 95 2.78 9.19 -1.47
N VAL A 96 3.48 8.10 -1.77
CA VAL A 96 4.56 7.55 -0.94
C VAL A 96 5.90 8.14 -1.32
N GLN A 97 6.28 8.11 -2.60
CA GLN A 97 7.63 8.52 -3.02
C GLN A 97 7.85 10.02 -2.85
N LEU A 98 6.85 10.85 -3.14
CA LEU A 98 6.93 12.29 -2.88
C LEU A 98 7.04 12.60 -1.39
N LEU A 99 6.27 11.94 -0.53
CA LEU A 99 6.38 12.12 0.92
C LEU A 99 7.75 11.64 1.45
N ALA A 100 8.25 10.52 0.95
CA ALA A 100 9.57 10.01 1.30
C ALA A 100 10.66 11.02 0.92
N PHE A 101 10.59 11.57 -0.30
CA PHE A 101 11.51 12.61 -0.77
C PHE A 101 11.46 13.86 0.10
N VAL A 102 10.27 14.39 0.39
CA VAL A 102 10.12 15.60 1.24
C VAL A 102 10.67 15.35 2.63
N THR A 103 10.38 14.19 3.22
CA THR A 103 10.87 13.86 4.56
C THR A 103 12.38 13.70 4.57
N GLU A 104 12.98 13.11 3.52
CA GLU A 104 14.44 13.01 3.39
C GLU A 104 15.09 14.38 3.20
N TYR A 105 14.53 15.21 2.34
CA TYR A 105 15.00 16.57 2.13
C TYR A 105 15.02 17.38 3.43
N VAL A 106 13.94 17.30 4.23
CA VAL A 106 13.86 17.98 5.53
C VAL A 106 14.85 17.42 6.55
N SER A 107 15.03 16.09 6.64
CA SER A 107 16.04 15.49 7.54
C SER A 107 17.46 15.95 7.19
N VAL A 108 17.80 15.96 5.90
CA VAL A 108 19.15 16.30 5.43
C VAL A 108 19.43 17.79 5.56
N PHE A 109 18.57 18.65 5.00
CA PHE A 109 18.85 20.08 4.87
C PHE A 109 18.18 20.93 5.95
N GLY A 110 17.09 20.44 6.55
CA GLY A 110 16.36 21.16 7.59
C GLY A 110 16.88 20.88 8.99
N LEU A 111 17.20 19.61 9.29
CA LEU A 111 17.63 19.18 10.62
C LEU A 111 19.13 18.88 10.72
N ASN A 112 19.86 18.86 9.59
CA ASN A 112 21.27 18.44 9.53
C ASN A 112 21.52 17.14 10.30
N GLU A 113 20.61 16.18 10.14
CA GLU A 113 20.60 14.95 10.92
C GLU A 113 21.78 14.06 10.55
N ASP A 114 22.43 13.47 11.56
CA ASP A 114 23.65 12.69 11.38
C ASP A 114 23.39 11.44 10.52
N GLN A 115 24.37 11.05 9.71
CA GLN A 115 24.18 10.07 8.66
C GLN A 115 23.84 8.68 9.21
N ASP A 116 24.43 8.33 10.36
CA ASP A 116 24.21 7.03 11.03
C ASP A 116 22.80 6.89 11.61
N GLU A 117 22.26 7.96 12.20
CA GLU A 117 20.88 7.94 12.73
C GLU A 117 19.84 7.90 11.61
N ARG A 118 20.18 8.44 10.44
CA ARG A 118 19.33 8.47 9.26
C ARG A 118 19.18 7.07 8.65
N ILE A 119 20.30 6.36 8.49
CA ILE A 119 20.32 4.97 7.99
C ILE A 119 19.55 4.03 8.93
N ALA A 120 19.66 4.22 10.24
CA ALA A 120 18.93 3.42 11.23
C ALA A 120 17.41 3.61 11.15
N ARG A 121 16.93 4.82 10.83
CA ARG A 121 15.50 5.14 10.69
C ARG A 121 14.92 4.85 9.31
N GLU A 122 15.75 4.74 8.28
CA GLU A 122 15.33 4.58 6.88
C GLU A 122 14.38 3.38 6.68
N ASN A 123 14.66 2.25 7.35
CA ASN A 123 13.81 1.04 7.29
C ASN A 123 12.41 1.22 7.90
N TYR A 124 12.24 2.11 8.89
CA TYR A 124 10.94 2.34 9.53
C TYR A 124 10.18 3.51 8.91
N LYS A 125 10.92 4.48 8.36
CA LYS A 125 10.37 5.69 7.75
C LYS A 125 9.45 5.35 6.58
N SER A 126 9.85 4.44 5.68
CA SER A 126 9.01 4.01 4.57
C SER A 126 7.71 3.35 5.05
N LEU A 127 7.80 2.45 6.04
CA LEU A 127 6.66 1.77 6.63
C LEU A 127 5.68 2.73 7.31
N ILE A 128 6.19 3.75 8.02
CA ILE A 128 5.36 4.79 8.64
C ILE A 128 4.63 5.59 7.58
N ILE A 129 5.30 6.02 6.50
CA ILE A 129 4.67 6.74 5.39
C ILE A 129 3.58 5.88 4.75
N VAL A 130 3.87 4.61 4.48
CA VAL A 130 2.89 3.65 3.96
C VAL A 130 1.68 3.55 4.87
N ALA A 131 1.88 3.36 6.17
CA ALA A 131 0.80 3.28 7.15
C ALA A 131 -0.02 4.57 7.21
N LEU A 132 0.62 5.74 7.12
CA LEU A 132 -0.05 7.04 7.09
C LEU A 132 -0.88 7.23 5.81
N VAL A 133 -0.34 6.87 4.65
CA VAL A 133 -1.06 6.97 3.37
C VAL A 133 -2.28 6.05 3.38
N ILE A 134 -2.13 4.80 3.82
CA ILE A 134 -3.23 3.85 3.94
C ILE A 134 -4.25 4.36 4.96
N GLY A 135 -3.81 4.74 6.16
CA GLY A 135 -4.67 5.25 7.23
C GLY A 135 -5.46 6.49 6.80
N THR A 136 -4.81 7.41 6.08
CA THR A 136 -5.46 8.60 5.51
C THR A 136 -6.48 8.21 4.44
N ALA A 137 -6.15 7.28 3.54
CA ALA A 137 -7.08 6.79 2.52
C ALA A 137 -8.32 6.14 3.14
N PHE A 138 -8.18 5.33 4.19
CA PHE A 138 -9.32 4.79 4.93
C PHE A 138 -10.09 5.87 5.68
N GLY A 139 -9.39 6.79 6.35
CA GLY A 139 -9.99 7.91 7.08
C GLY A 139 -10.87 8.77 6.16
N VAL A 140 -10.35 9.18 5.01
CA VAL A 140 -11.11 9.98 4.04
C VAL A 140 -12.35 9.24 3.52
N LYS A 141 -12.28 7.91 3.36
CA LYS A 141 -13.41 7.13 2.81
C LYS A 141 -14.52 6.92 3.83
N TYR A 142 -14.15 6.62 5.07
CA TYR A 142 -15.08 6.06 6.05
C TYR A 142 -15.41 7.02 7.19
N LEU A 143 -14.47 7.89 7.60
CA LEU A 143 -14.68 8.81 8.72
C LEU A 143 -15.90 9.72 8.51
N PRO A 144 -16.15 10.31 7.33
CA PRO A 144 -17.33 11.16 7.11
C PRO A 144 -18.67 10.41 7.30
N THR A 145 -18.70 9.12 7.02
CA THR A 145 -19.91 8.29 7.16
C THR A 145 -20.17 7.89 8.61
N TYR A 146 -19.13 7.59 9.38
CA TYR A 146 -19.27 7.10 10.75
C TYR A 146 -19.25 8.21 11.81
N LEU A 147 -18.49 9.29 11.59
CA LEU A 147 -18.30 10.35 12.57
C LEU A 147 -19.60 11.04 13.02
N PRO A 148 -20.56 11.37 12.13
CA PRO A 148 -21.83 11.97 12.55
C PRO A 148 -22.63 11.06 13.49
N LYS A 149 -22.69 9.77 13.18
CA LYS A 149 -23.41 8.77 13.99
C LYS A 149 -22.80 8.66 15.39
N TYR A 150 -21.48 8.59 15.50
CA TYR A 150 -20.80 8.56 16.79
C TYR A 150 -20.96 9.86 17.59
N LEU A 151 -20.95 11.01 16.92
CA LEU A 151 -21.17 12.31 17.56
C LEU A 151 -22.59 12.43 18.13
N GLU A 152 -23.60 11.93 17.42
CA GLU A 152 -24.98 11.90 17.92
C GLU A 152 -25.14 10.96 19.13
N GLU A 153 -24.58 9.76 19.09
CA GLU A 153 -24.59 8.83 20.22
C GLU A 153 -23.87 9.41 21.44
N TRP A 154 -22.74 10.08 21.23
CA TRP A 154 -21.98 10.72 22.30
C TRP A 154 -22.74 11.89 22.92
N LYS A 155 -23.38 12.74 22.10
CA LYS A 155 -24.27 13.82 22.58
C LYS A 155 -25.41 13.27 23.42
N LYS A 156 -26.11 12.24 22.95
CA LYS A 156 -27.19 11.58 23.71
C LYS A 156 -26.71 11.03 25.05
N LYS A 157 -25.53 10.38 25.09
CA LYS A 157 -24.93 9.90 26.35
C LYS A 157 -24.58 11.04 27.30
N LYS A 158 -24.08 12.16 26.77
CA LYS A 158 -23.75 13.35 27.57
C LYS A 158 -25.00 14.01 28.15
N GLU A 159 -26.06 14.14 27.35
CA GLU A 159 -27.37 14.66 27.77
C GLU A 159 -28.04 13.75 28.79
N ALA A 160 -27.99 12.43 28.60
CA ALA A 160 -28.53 11.47 29.57
C ALA A 160 -27.79 11.51 30.92
N LYS A 161 -26.46 11.65 30.91
CA LYS A 161 -25.65 11.83 32.14
C LYS A 161 -25.94 13.15 32.84
N ALA A 162 -26.10 14.24 32.09
CA ALA A 162 -26.48 15.54 32.64
C ALA A 162 -27.89 15.50 33.26
N ALA A 163 -28.85 14.82 32.63
CA ALA A 163 -30.22 14.64 33.14
C ALA A 163 -30.28 13.73 34.37
N ALA A 164 -29.36 12.77 34.50
CA ALA A 164 -29.26 11.88 35.66
C ALA A 164 -28.60 12.56 36.90
N GLY A 165 -28.18 13.82 36.80
CA GLY A 165 -27.47 14.52 37.88
C GLY A 165 -26.05 13.99 38.14
N GLU A 166 -25.56 13.05 37.33
CA GLU A 166 -24.21 12.52 37.39
C GLU A 166 -23.24 13.48 36.68
N THR A 167 -23.08 14.67 37.26
CA THR A 167 -21.96 15.55 36.92
C THR A 167 -20.79 15.17 37.83
N LYS A 168 -19.77 14.52 37.24
CA LYS A 168 -18.41 14.53 37.76
C LYS A 168 -17.56 15.40 36.85
#